data_AF-A0A075GHX2-F1
#
_entry.id   AF-A0A075GHX2-F1
#
_cell.length_a   1.000
_cell.length_b   1.000
_cell.length_c   1.000
_cell.angle_alpha   90.00
_cell.angle_beta   90.00
_cell.angle_gamma   90.00
#
_symmetry.space_group_name_H-M   'P 1'
#
loop_
_entity.id
_entity.type
_entity.pdbx_description
1 polymer ?
#
loop_
_entity_poly.entity_id
_entity_poly.type
_entity_poly.pdbx_seq_one_letter_code
_entity_poly.pdbx_strand_id
1 'polypeptide(L)'
;MEESEHNLRIEKIAEMILSDNISLDEQEQNKLKKYLDFVKQNYGLDHNTASDLVNEAFLYLKLKQAPDIDPLTKGDQFGAGFS
;
A
#
# COMPACT_ATOMS: atom_id res chain seq x y z
N MET A 1 -9.06 18.28 5.99
CA MET A 1 -9.79 17.02 5.72
C MET A 1 -10.10 16.40 7.05
N GLU A 2 -11.31 15.88 7.23
CA GLU A 2 -11.56 14.96 8.33
C GLU A 2 -10.73 13.69 8.11
N GLU A 3 -10.09 13.20 9.17
CA GLU A 3 -9.31 11.96 9.17
C GLU A 3 -10.15 10.77 8.64
N SER A 4 -11.46 10.80 8.92
CA SER A 4 -12.47 9.88 8.40
C SER A 4 -12.55 9.84 6.88
N GLU A 5 -12.56 11.00 6.21
CA GLU A 5 -12.61 11.06 4.74
C GLU A 5 -11.30 10.57 4.11
N HIS A 6 -10.17 10.85 4.76
CA HIS A 6 -8.88 10.39 4.30
C HIS A 6 -8.80 8.86 4.31
N ASN A 7 -9.19 8.25 5.43
CA ASN A 7 -9.19 6.80 5.60
C ASN A 7 -10.14 6.11 4.60
N LEU A 8 -11.32 6.67 4.36
CA LEU A 8 -12.25 6.16 3.34
C LEU A 8 -11.64 6.16 1.92
N ARG A 9 -10.84 7.18 1.59
CA ARG A 9 -10.16 7.24 0.28
C ARG A 9 -9.10 6.15 0.16
N ILE A 10 -8.31 5.93 1.22
CA ILE A 10 -7.31 4.86 1.30
C ILE A 10 -7.99 3.51 1.08
N GLU A 11 -9.06 3.21 1.82
CA GLU A 11 -9.80 1.95 1.69
C GLU A 11 -10.33 1.73 0.26
N LYS A 12 -10.88 2.78 -0.37
CA LYS A 12 -11.42 2.69 -1.72
C LYS A 12 -10.34 2.42 -2.78
N ILE A 13 -9.15 3.00 -2.61
CA ILE A 13 -8.00 2.71 -3.48
C ILE A 13 -7.51 1.27 -3.22
N ALA A 14 -7.43 0.87 -1.95
CA ALA A 14 -7.01 -0.47 -1.55
C ALA A 14 -7.94 -1.57 -2.11
N GLU A 15 -9.25 -1.38 -2.08
CA GLU A 15 -10.22 -2.31 -2.71
C GLU A 15 -9.99 -2.44 -4.21
N MET A 16 -9.64 -1.34 -4.89
CA MET A 16 -9.35 -1.34 -6.31
C MET A 16 -8.06 -2.11 -6.63
N ILE A 17 -7.01 -1.91 -5.84
CA ILE A 17 -5.74 -2.64 -5.94
C ILE A 17 -5.97 -4.15 -5.73
N LEU A 18 -6.76 -4.52 -4.70
CA LEU A 18 -7.14 -5.90 -4.44
C LEU A 18 -7.91 -6.53 -5.61
N SER A 19 -8.85 -5.78 -6.18
CA SER A 19 -9.66 -6.23 -7.32
C SER A 19 -8.84 -6.41 -8.59
N ASP A 20 -7.84 -5.55 -8.81
CA ASP A 20 -6.86 -5.67 -9.90
C ASP A 20 -5.88 -6.84 -9.69
N ASN A 21 -5.86 -7.47 -8.51
CA ASN A 21 -5.01 -8.61 -8.15
C ASN A 21 -3.51 -8.37 -8.42
N ILE A 22 -3.06 -7.13 -8.22
CA ILE A 22 -1.65 -6.76 -8.40
C ILE A 22 -0.85 -7.04 -7.12
N SER A 23 0.45 -7.25 -7.28
CA SER A 23 1.36 -7.43 -6.13
C SER A 23 1.37 -6.19 -5.25
N LEU A 24 1.43 -6.35 -3.93
CA LEU A 24 1.64 -5.21 -3.03
C LEU A 24 3.07 -4.66 -3.11
N ASP A 25 4.01 -5.48 -3.59
CA ASP A 25 5.37 -5.07 -3.90
C ASP A 25 5.51 -4.56 -5.34
N GLU A 26 4.38 -4.28 -6.00
CA GLU A 26 4.35 -3.71 -7.33
C GLU A 26 4.95 -2.30 -7.33
N GLN A 27 6.07 -2.16 -8.04
CA GLN A 27 6.77 -0.89 -8.25
C GLN A 27 6.67 -0.42 -9.69
N GLU A 28 5.93 -1.13 -10.56
CA GLU A 28 5.75 -0.69 -11.93
C GLU A 28 5.05 0.68 -11.97
N GLN A 29 5.81 1.69 -12.41
CA GLN A 29 5.35 3.08 -12.53
C GLN A 29 4.08 3.20 -13.38
N ASN A 30 3.88 2.33 -14.38
CA ASN A 30 2.68 2.34 -15.20
C ASN A 30 1.42 1.93 -14.41
N LYS A 31 1.54 0.94 -13.51
CA LYS A 31 0.43 0.51 -12.66
C LYS A 31 0.14 1.55 -11.58
N LEU A 32 1.18 2.11 -10.96
CA LEU A 32 1.04 3.20 -9.98
C LEU A 32 0.39 4.45 -10.58
N LYS A 33 0.74 4.81 -11.82
CA LYS A 33 0.14 5.94 -12.55
C LYS A 33 -1.38 5.80 -12.69
N LYS A 34 -1.90 4.60 -12.96
CA LYS A 34 -3.35 4.35 -13.04
C LYS A 34 -4.08 4.80 -11.77
N TYR A 35 -3.57 4.41 -10.59
CA TYR A 35 -4.16 4.78 -9.31
C TYR A 35 -3.98 6.27 -9.00
N LEU A 36 -2.80 6.82 -9.31
CA LEU A 36 -2.50 8.24 -9.19
C LEU A 36 -3.46 9.10 -10.02
N ASP A 37 -3.68 8.74 -11.28
CA ASP A 37 -4.61 9.44 -12.18
C ASP A 37 -6.05 9.30 -11.71
N PHE A 38 -6.44 8.12 -11.20
CA PHE A 38 -7.76 7.91 -10.59
C PHE A 38 -7.98 8.86 -9.40
N VAL A 39 -7.01 8.97 -8.50
CA VAL A 39 -7.09 9.83 -7.30
C VAL A 39 -7.12 11.30 -7.68
N LYS A 40 -6.28 11.73 -8.63
CA LYS A 40 -6.29 13.10 -9.16
C LYS A 40 -7.64 13.46 -9.78
N GLN A 41 -8.19 12.58 -10.62
CA GLN A 41 -9.45 12.85 -11.32
C GLN A 41 -10.68 12.78 -10.39
N ASN A 42 -10.73 11.85 -9.44
CA ASN A 42 -11.88 11.70 -8.55
C ASN A 42 -11.88 12.70 -7.40
N TYR A 43 -10.71 13.03 -6.86
CA TYR A 43 -10.61 13.84 -5.64
C TYR A 43 -10.02 15.23 -5.89
N GLY A 44 -9.60 15.54 -7.13
CA GLY A 44 -9.03 16.83 -7.48
C GLY A 44 -7.74 17.17 -6.72
N LEU A 45 -6.98 16.14 -6.34
CA LEU A 45 -5.78 16.29 -5.51
C LEU A 45 -4.53 16.56 -6.34
N ASP A 46 -3.58 17.27 -5.74
CA ASP A 46 -2.25 17.48 -6.30
C ASP A 46 -1.48 16.16 -6.44
N HIS A 47 -0.44 16.18 -7.28
CA HIS A 47 0.34 14.99 -7.55
C HIS A 47 0.97 14.37 -6.31
N ASN A 48 1.52 15.19 -5.41
CA ASN A 48 2.14 14.72 -4.18
C ASN A 48 1.11 14.05 -3.28
N THR A 49 0.01 14.73 -2.97
CA THR A 49 -1.07 14.20 -2.12
C THR A 49 -1.69 12.94 -2.70
N ALA A 50 -1.88 12.89 -4.02
CA ALA A 50 -2.38 11.70 -4.69
C ALA A 50 -1.39 10.53 -4.60
N SER A 51 -0.09 10.80 -4.68
CA SER A 51 0.95 9.78 -4.57
C SER A 51 1.05 9.24 -3.14
N ASP A 52 0.95 10.11 -2.15
CA ASP A 52 0.93 9.73 -0.73
C ASP A 52 -0.28 8.82 -0.43
N LEU A 53 -1.48 9.21 -0.89
CA LEU A 53 -2.70 8.41 -0.75
C LEU A 53 -2.59 7.01 -1.37
N VAL A 54 -2.00 6.91 -2.56
CA VAL A 54 -1.77 5.62 -3.22
C VAL A 54 -0.77 4.78 -2.42
N ASN A 55 0.35 5.37 -2.01
CA ASN A 55 1.36 4.68 -1.20
C ASN A 55 0.79 4.18 0.13
N GLU A 56 -0.03 4.99 0.79
CA GLU A 56 -0.73 4.62 2.02
C GLU A 56 -1.71 3.48 1.79
N ALA A 57 -2.43 3.44 0.66
CA ALA A 57 -3.31 2.32 0.32
C ALA A 57 -2.54 1.00 0.13
N PHE A 58 -1.38 1.05 -0.53
CA PHE A 58 -0.48 -0.11 -0.61
C PHE A 58 0.02 -0.54 0.77
N LEU A 59 0.43 0.41 1.61
CA LEU A 59 0.88 0.13 2.96
C LEU A 59 -0.24 -0.47 3.83
N TYR A 60 -1.45 0.07 3.76
CA TYR A 60 -2.64 -0.43 4.45
C TYR A 60 -2.89 -1.89 4.08
N LEU A 61 -2.84 -2.22 2.78
CA LEU A 61 -2.97 -3.61 2.33
C LEU A 61 -1.83 -4.50 2.81
N LYS A 62 -0.59 -4.02 2.81
CA LYS A 62 0.55 -4.78 3.34
C LYS A 62 0.38 -5.06 4.82
N LEU A 63 -0.11 -4.10 5.60
CA LEU A 63 -0.38 -4.29 7.03
C LEU A 63 -1.55 -5.25 7.27
N LYS A 64 -2.59 -5.18 6.43
CA LYS A 64 -3.78 -6.05 6.53
C LYS A 64 -3.52 -7.48 6.04
N GLN A 65 -2.63 -7.65 5.07
CA GLN A 65 -2.19 -8.94 4.53
C GLN A 65 -0.90 -9.45 5.16
N ALA A 66 -0.24 -8.64 6.01
CA ALA A 66 0.92 -9.09 6.75
C ALA A 66 0.49 -10.35 7.50
N PRO A 67 1.21 -11.47 7.31
CA PRO A 67 1.06 -12.56 8.25
C PRO A 67 1.26 -11.99 9.64
N ASP A 68 0.63 -12.60 10.64
CA ASP A 68 1.00 -12.39 12.03
C ASP A 68 2.42 -12.96 12.20
N ILE A 69 3.42 -12.26 11.66
CA ILE A 69 4.82 -12.67 11.72
C ILE A 69 5.26 -12.25 13.11
N ASP A 70 4.98 -13.13 14.05
CA ASP A 70 5.51 -13.06 15.40
C ASP A 70 7.04 -12.88 15.28
N PRO A 71 7.61 -11.72 15.68
CA PRO A 71 9.04 -11.45 15.52
C PRO A 71 9.93 -12.50 16.19
N LEU A 72 9.37 -13.26 17.13
CA LEU A 72 10.03 -14.36 17.81
C LEU A 72 10.35 -15.57 16.92
N THR A 73 9.63 -15.81 15.81
CA THR A 73 9.90 -16.99 14.98
C THR A 73 11.09 -16.83 14.04
N LYS A 74 11.59 -15.60 13.82
CA LYS A 74 12.78 -15.34 12.99
C LYS A 74 14.10 -15.22 13.79
N GLY A 75 14.10 -15.58 15.07
CA GLY A 75 15.31 -15.60 15.91
C GLY A 75 16.36 -16.64 15.52
N ASP A 76 15.99 -17.68 14.76
CA ASP A 76 16.87 -18.82 14.50
C ASP A 76 17.73 -18.68 13.22
N GLN A 77 17.40 -17.75 12.31
CA GLN A 77 18.12 -17.60 11.03
C GLN A 77 19.33 -16.67 11.08
N PHE A 78 19.58 -15.96 12.19
CA PHE A 78 20.77 -15.10 12.34
C PHE A 78 22.02 -15.84 12.87
N GLY A 79 21.94 -17.15 13.18
CA GLY A 79 22.99 -17.90 13.88
C GLY A 79 23.89 -18.83 13.05
N ALA A 80 23.60 -19.11 11.78
CA ALA A 80 24.31 -20.12 10.98
C ALA A 80 24.95 -19.54 9.73
N GLY A 81 25.92 -18.62 9.90
CA GLY A 81 26.59 -17.97 8.76
C GLY A 81 28.01 -17.47 9.02
N PHE A 82 28.66 -17.91 10.11
CA PHE A 82 30.09 -17.67 10.34
C PHE A 82 30.82 -19.02 10.32
N SER A 83 31.39 -19.39 9.17
CA SER A 83 32.42 -20.44 9.04
C SER A 83 33.34 -20.07 7.89
#